data_AF-A0A1Y3WXT7-F1
#
_entry.id   AF-A0A1Y3WXT7-F1
#
_cell.length_a   1.000
_cell.length_b   1.000
_cell.length_c   1.000
_cell.angle_alpha   90.00
_cell.angle_beta   90.00
_cell.angle_gamma   90.00
#
_symmetry.space_group_name_H-M   'P 1'
#
loop_
_entity.id
_entity.type
_entity.pdbx_description
1 polymer ?
#
loop_
_entity_poly.entity_id
_entity_poly.type
_entity_poly.pdbx_seq_one_letter_code
_entity_poly.pdbx_strand_id
1 'polypeptide(L)'
;MTPTIQTFTRALLTPDLCFSHLTDARAVPGPEGLPLLMRTTRFAEAQIDWQGHRWLVSMPLSSSAIHSVERTASRIGRLNSEWLSPYRILPGEMRWTGPTGEELRCDLVLEYLPEGISFEEALRRESTDRLLTALDTLQQALRTLEFAHNNLRPRNLRWVGDRFIPLRYHDARFGHPENDEPSFEDLRAEVLRRSDPMQVSDVEMHYNPLRRLTGHLWTGQLSEGLVCVEDKSGYGFVDAENRVVIPATLRWAGDFHEGRAKAETDTGMGLIDRQGQWIIPPIYEIIDYDPVESNVFVRKEGLWAEFDYLGRRQSELGERSARP
;
A
#
# COMPACT_ATOMS: atom_id res chain seq x y z
N MET A 1 7.95 7.68 -22.04
CA MET A 1 8.85 7.51 -20.88
C MET A 1 8.01 7.65 -19.62
N THR A 2 8.16 6.76 -18.65
CA THR A 2 7.42 6.85 -17.37
C THR A 2 8.01 7.99 -16.54
N PRO A 3 7.17 8.85 -15.91
CA PRO A 3 7.70 9.92 -15.08
C PRO A 3 8.37 9.35 -13.82
N THR A 4 9.40 10.05 -13.32
CA THR A 4 10.08 9.71 -12.07
C THR A 4 9.49 10.49 -10.91
N ILE A 5 9.75 10.03 -9.67
CA ILE A 5 9.39 10.76 -8.45
C ILE A 5 9.99 12.16 -8.47
N GLN A 6 11.23 12.32 -8.92
CA GLN A 6 11.88 13.63 -9.00
C GLN A 6 11.17 14.57 -9.99
N THR A 7 10.72 14.06 -11.13
CA THR A 7 9.89 14.82 -12.07
C THR A 7 8.58 15.25 -11.41
N PHE A 8 7.96 14.36 -10.64
CA PHE A 8 6.73 14.67 -9.92
C PHE A 8 6.91 15.75 -8.85
N THR A 9 7.95 15.61 -8.02
CA THR A 9 8.28 16.60 -6.99
C THR A 9 8.48 17.98 -7.62
N ARG A 10 9.20 18.05 -8.74
CA ARG A 10 9.38 19.31 -9.47
C ARG A 10 8.06 19.85 -9.99
N ALA A 11 7.22 19.00 -10.59
CA ALA A 11 5.91 19.42 -11.08
C ALA A 11 5.01 20.00 -9.97
N LEU A 12 5.06 19.42 -8.76
CA LEU A 12 4.34 19.91 -7.58
C LEU A 12 4.90 21.24 -7.04
N LEU A 13 6.17 21.53 -7.27
CA LEU A 13 6.82 22.80 -6.91
C LEU A 13 6.59 23.90 -7.94
N THR A 14 6.38 23.54 -9.22
CA THR A 14 6.12 24.47 -10.32
C THR A 14 4.85 24.07 -11.11
N PRO A 15 3.67 24.09 -10.46
CA PRO A 15 2.43 23.57 -11.02
C PRO A 15 1.97 24.35 -12.27
N ASP A 16 2.22 25.66 -12.33
CA ASP A 16 1.87 26.54 -13.44
C ASP A 16 2.58 26.18 -14.76
N LEU A 17 3.79 25.60 -14.64
CA LEU A 17 4.60 25.18 -15.78
C LEU A 17 4.36 23.72 -16.16
N CYS A 18 4.00 22.88 -15.19
CA CYS A 18 3.99 21.43 -15.35
C CYS A 18 2.59 20.81 -15.44
N PHE A 19 1.55 21.50 -14.96
CA PHE A 19 0.17 21.01 -14.98
C PHE A 19 -0.70 21.76 -15.98
N SER A 20 -1.81 21.14 -16.36
CA SER A 20 -2.73 21.68 -17.37
C SER A 20 -3.97 22.29 -16.75
N HIS A 21 -4.52 21.61 -15.74
CA HIS A 21 -5.67 22.06 -14.96
C HIS A 21 -5.27 22.42 -13.53
N LEU A 22 -4.26 21.74 -12.96
CA LEU A 22 -3.80 21.95 -11.59
C LEU A 22 -2.76 23.08 -11.46
N THR A 23 -2.83 24.11 -12.31
CA THR A 23 -1.77 25.13 -12.44
C THR A 23 -1.58 26.00 -11.19
N ASP A 24 -2.62 26.16 -10.38
CA ASP A 24 -2.63 26.91 -9.13
C ASP A 24 -2.64 26.02 -7.87
N ALA A 25 -2.53 24.70 -8.06
CA ALA A 25 -2.51 23.75 -6.96
C ALA A 25 -1.27 23.94 -6.08
N ARG A 26 -1.43 23.79 -4.76
CA ARG A 26 -0.34 23.92 -3.79
C ARG A 26 -0.13 22.60 -3.08
N ALA A 27 1.05 22.01 -3.23
CA ALA A 27 1.38 20.80 -2.48
C ALA A 27 1.39 21.08 -0.98
N VAL A 28 0.80 20.17 -0.21
CA VAL A 28 0.86 20.21 1.26
C VAL A 28 2.30 19.90 1.66
N PRO A 29 3.00 20.85 2.32
CA PRO A 29 4.40 20.66 2.69
C PRO A 29 4.53 19.68 3.85
N GLY A 30 5.58 18.87 3.80
CA GLY A 30 6.06 18.12 4.94
C GLY A 30 6.86 18.99 5.93
N PRO A 31 7.48 18.37 6.95
CA PRO A 31 8.24 19.09 7.99
C PRO A 31 9.37 19.98 7.45
N GLU A 32 9.96 19.59 6.32
CA GLU A 32 11.07 20.29 5.67
C GLU A 32 10.62 21.33 4.63
N GLY A 33 9.31 21.60 4.52
CA GLY A 33 8.76 22.55 3.55
C GLY A 33 8.63 22.02 2.11
N LEU A 34 9.15 20.82 1.82
CA LEU A 34 8.98 20.13 0.54
C LEU A 34 7.65 19.35 0.47
N PRO A 35 7.09 19.11 -0.73
CA PRO A 35 5.91 18.25 -0.90
C PRO A 35 6.10 16.89 -0.21
N LEU A 36 5.16 16.52 0.66
CA LEU A 36 5.16 15.19 1.27
C LEU A 36 4.67 14.15 0.26
N LEU A 37 5.57 13.26 -0.16
CA LEU A 37 5.25 12.18 -1.07
C LEU A 37 5.06 10.86 -0.34
N MET A 38 4.06 10.10 -0.78
CA MET A 38 3.89 8.70 -0.43
C MET A 38 4.07 7.88 -1.71
N ARG A 39 4.88 6.83 -1.64
CA ARG A 39 5.02 5.88 -2.73
C ARG A 39 4.25 4.60 -2.42
N THR A 40 3.60 4.08 -3.45
CA THR A 40 3.03 2.74 -3.52
C THR A 40 3.64 2.01 -4.70
N THR A 41 3.36 0.72 -4.83
CA THR A 41 3.83 -0.10 -5.96
C THR A 41 3.47 0.49 -7.34
N ARG A 42 2.34 1.19 -7.45
CA ARG A 42 1.82 1.70 -8.75
C ARG A 42 1.82 3.21 -8.88
N PHE A 43 1.82 3.95 -7.78
CA PHE A 43 1.66 5.40 -7.78
C PHE A 43 2.58 6.09 -6.78
N ALA A 44 3.03 7.29 -7.14
CA ALA A 44 3.54 8.28 -6.18
C ALA A 44 2.44 9.31 -5.95
N GLU A 45 2.19 9.66 -4.70
CA GLU A 45 1.01 10.39 -4.27
C GLU A 45 1.40 11.60 -3.43
N ALA A 46 0.70 12.71 -3.63
CA ALA A 46 0.87 13.93 -2.86
C ALA A 46 -0.48 14.51 -2.49
N GLN A 47 -0.58 15.14 -1.32
CA GLN A 47 -1.75 15.97 -1.02
C GLN A 47 -1.52 17.37 -1.59
N ILE A 48 -2.56 17.93 -2.21
CA ILE A 48 -2.56 19.30 -2.73
C ILE A 48 -3.80 20.04 -2.23
N ASP A 49 -3.66 21.34 -2.02
CA ASP A 49 -4.77 22.27 -1.89
C ASP A 49 -5.03 22.89 -3.28
N TRP A 50 -6.23 22.71 -3.80
CA TRP A 50 -6.64 23.19 -5.12
C TRP A 50 -8.13 23.57 -5.11
N GLN A 51 -8.42 24.77 -5.63
CA GLN A 51 -9.78 25.36 -5.62
C GLN A 51 -10.46 25.40 -4.24
N GLY A 52 -9.68 25.67 -3.18
CA GLY A 52 -10.20 25.75 -1.81
C GLY A 52 -10.46 24.40 -1.14
N HIS A 53 -10.11 23.30 -1.80
CA HIS A 53 -10.31 21.95 -1.31
C HIS A 53 -9.00 21.16 -1.26
N ARG A 54 -8.98 20.12 -0.43
CA ARG A 54 -7.85 19.19 -0.36
C ARG A 54 -8.08 18.02 -1.31
N TRP A 55 -7.03 17.62 -2.00
CA TRP A 55 -7.03 16.52 -2.96
C TRP A 55 -5.80 15.64 -2.78
N LEU A 56 -5.92 14.37 -3.15
CA LEU A 56 -4.82 13.46 -3.36
C LEU A 56 -4.57 13.39 -4.86
N VAL A 57 -3.36 13.75 -5.28
CA VAL A 57 -2.92 13.59 -6.66
C VAL A 57 -1.95 12.41 -6.72
N SER A 58 -2.22 11.45 -7.61
CA SER A 58 -1.42 10.25 -7.77
C SER A 58 -0.84 10.17 -9.18
N MET A 59 0.49 10.18 -9.27
CA MET A 59 1.24 9.98 -10.49
C MET A 59 1.56 8.50 -10.70
N PRO A 60 1.31 7.94 -11.89
CA PRO A 60 1.62 6.55 -12.18
C PRO A 60 3.14 6.32 -12.24
N LEU A 61 3.60 5.24 -11.61
CA LEU A 61 4.99 4.76 -11.66
C LEU A 61 5.21 3.67 -12.71
N SER A 62 4.15 3.29 -13.44
CA SER A 62 4.21 2.37 -14.56
C SER A 62 3.11 2.67 -15.57
N SER A 63 3.30 2.24 -16.82
CA SER A 63 2.29 2.39 -17.87
C SER A 63 1.00 1.61 -17.59
N SER A 64 1.06 0.53 -16.79
CA SER A 64 -0.12 -0.28 -16.43
C SER A 64 -0.92 0.32 -15.27
N ALA A 65 -0.36 1.24 -14.48
CA ALA A 65 -1.02 1.82 -13.32
C ALA A 65 -2.33 2.53 -13.67
N ILE A 66 -2.35 3.36 -14.72
CA ILE A 66 -3.58 4.06 -15.15
C ILE A 66 -4.62 3.06 -15.66
N HIS A 67 -4.23 2.13 -16.52
CA HIS A 67 -5.11 1.08 -17.06
C HIS A 67 -5.81 0.28 -15.94
N SER A 68 -5.10 0.02 -14.84
CA SER A 68 -5.65 -0.74 -13.72
C SER A 68 -6.75 0.00 -12.95
N VAL A 69 -6.82 1.33 -13.01
CA VAL A 69 -7.81 2.15 -12.30
C VAL A 69 -8.86 2.77 -13.22
N GLU A 70 -8.67 2.70 -14.54
CA GLU A 70 -9.52 3.35 -15.54
C GLU A 70 -11.00 2.98 -15.43
N ARG A 71 -11.31 1.68 -15.33
CA ARG A 71 -12.69 1.21 -15.18
C ARG A 71 -13.32 1.71 -13.88
N THR A 72 -12.56 1.72 -12.79
CA THR A 72 -13.02 2.17 -11.48
C THR A 72 -13.28 3.67 -11.50
N ALA A 73 -12.34 4.47 -12.01
CA ALA A 73 -12.50 5.92 -12.16
C ALA A 73 -13.69 6.30 -13.04
N SER A 74 -13.83 5.64 -14.20
CA SER A 74 -14.93 5.89 -15.13
C SER A 74 -16.30 5.58 -14.52
N ARG A 75 -16.40 4.55 -13.68
CA ARG A 75 -17.65 4.21 -12.97
C ARG A 75 -17.91 5.16 -11.81
N ILE A 76 -16.92 5.43 -10.95
CA ILE A 76 -17.07 6.37 -9.82
C ILE A 76 -17.51 7.75 -10.33
N GLY A 77 -16.91 8.25 -11.42
CA GLY A 77 -17.29 9.54 -12.00
C GLY A 77 -18.74 9.64 -12.49
N ARG A 78 -19.46 8.50 -12.63
CA ARG A 78 -20.88 8.45 -13.00
C ARG A 78 -21.81 8.13 -11.82
N LEU A 79 -21.24 7.76 -10.67
CA LEU A 79 -22.00 7.45 -9.47
C LEU A 79 -22.29 8.74 -8.71
N ASN A 80 -23.54 8.89 -8.29
CA ASN A 80 -23.92 9.88 -7.29
C ASN A 80 -24.00 9.15 -5.94
N SER A 81 -22.88 9.08 -5.23
CA SER A 81 -22.79 8.42 -3.93
C SER A 81 -22.13 9.36 -2.94
N GLU A 82 -22.69 9.43 -1.73
CA GLU A 82 -22.09 10.15 -0.61
C GLU A 82 -21.04 9.32 0.15
N TRP A 83 -20.89 8.05 -0.22
CA TRP A 83 -20.01 7.05 0.41
C TRP A 83 -18.67 6.89 -0.30
N LEU A 84 -18.57 7.38 -1.54
CA LEU A 84 -17.33 7.36 -2.32
C LEU A 84 -16.92 8.79 -2.64
N SER A 85 -15.63 9.05 -2.50
CA SER A 85 -15.05 10.32 -2.85
C SER A 85 -14.95 10.47 -4.38
N PRO A 86 -15.14 11.68 -4.92
CA PRO A 86 -14.82 11.95 -6.32
C PRO A 86 -13.41 11.46 -6.68
N TYR A 87 -13.32 10.58 -7.69
CA TYR A 87 -12.08 9.96 -8.15
C TYR A 87 -12.06 9.94 -9.68
N ARG A 88 -11.07 10.58 -10.29
CA ARG A 88 -10.99 10.74 -11.74
C ARG A 88 -9.56 10.70 -12.26
N ILE A 89 -9.42 10.33 -13.53
CA ILE A 89 -8.18 10.45 -14.27
C ILE A 89 -8.18 11.82 -14.97
N LEU A 90 -7.05 12.52 -14.91
CA LEU A 90 -6.76 13.74 -15.62
C LEU A 90 -5.80 13.40 -16.78
N PRO A 91 -6.31 13.29 -18.03
CA PRO A 91 -5.50 12.86 -19.16
C PRO A 91 -4.42 13.88 -19.53
N GLY A 92 -3.18 13.43 -19.69
CA GLY A 92 -2.04 14.27 -20.07
C GLY A 92 -1.80 15.46 -19.15
N GLU A 93 -2.23 15.36 -17.89
CA GLU A 93 -2.24 16.46 -16.94
C GLU A 93 -0.85 17.01 -16.67
N MET A 94 0.11 16.12 -16.41
CA MET A 94 1.49 16.49 -16.13
C MET A 94 2.32 16.47 -17.40
N ARG A 95 3.16 17.50 -17.56
CA ARG A 95 4.06 17.68 -18.69
C ARG A 95 5.47 17.98 -18.21
N TRP A 96 6.48 17.47 -18.91
CA TRP A 96 7.88 17.75 -18.64
C TRP A 96 8.73 17.58 -19.90
N THR A 97 9.93 18.15 -19.89
CA THR A 97 10.90 17.98 -20.97
C THR A 97 11.73 16.72 -20.73
N GLY A 98 11.74 15.82 -21.70
CA GLY A 98 12.56 14.62 -21.69
C GLY A 98 14.04 14.91 -22.00
N PRO A 99 14.91 13.88 -21.88
CA PRO A 99 16.36 14.04 -22.07
C PRO A 99 16.75 14.49 -23.48
N THR A 100 15.91 14.24 -24.49
CA THR A 100 16.16 14.63 -25.89
C THR A 100 15.47 15.95 -26.27
N GLY A 101 14.91 16.66 -25.29
CA GLY A 101 14.19 17.92 -25.49
C GLY A 101 12.73 17.76 -25.92
N GLU A 102 12.23 16.53 -25.98
CA GLU A 102 10.85 16.22 -26.32
C GLU A 102 9.90 16.57 -25.17
N GLU A 103 8.70 17.07 -25.48
CA GLU A 103 7.66 17.24 -24.46
C GLU A 103 7.01 15.89 -24.18
N LEU A 104 7.12 15.44 -22.93
CA LEU A 104 6.50 14.23 -22.42
C LEU A 104 5.29 14.60 -21.57
N ARG A 105 4.29 13.71 -21.57
CA ARG A 105 3.08 13.87 -20.76
C ARG A 105 2.70 12.58 -20.06
N CYS A 106 2.02 12.67 -18.94
CA CYS A 106 1.36 11.54 -18.31
C CYS A 106 0.02 11.95 -17.70
N ASP A 107 -0.85 10.95 -17.56
CA ASP A 107 -2.10 11.09 -16.84
C ASP A 107 -1.83 11.11 -15.35
N LEU A 108 -2.61 11.89 -14.62
CA LEU A 108 -2.65 11.86 -13.16
C LEU A 108 -4.01 11.35 -12.68
N VAL A 109 -4.04 10.73 -11.53
CA VAL A 109 -5.28 10.44 -10.82
C VAL A 109 -5.51 11.55 -9.80
N LEU A 110 -6.73 12.04 -9.71
CA LEU A 110 -7.15 13.02 -8.72
C LEU A 110 -8.31 12.47 -7.90
N GLU A 111 -8.12 12.44 -6.59
CA GLU A 111 -9.12 12.01 -5.62
C GLU A 111 -9.40 13.14 -4.63
N TYR A 112 -10.68 13.42 -4.38
CA TYR A 112 -11.07 14.41 -3.40
C TYR A 112 -10.77 13.90 -1.98
N LEU A 113 -10.24 14.77 -1.13
CA LEU A 113 -9.98 14.46 0.27
C LEU A 113 -10.97 15.24 1.14
N PRO A 114 -12.08 14.62 1.59
CA PRO A 114 -13.09 15.31 2.37
C PRO A 114 -12.51 15.84 3.68
N GLU A 115 -13.05 16.96 4.15
CA GLU A 115 -12.68 17.52 5.45
C GLU A 115 -13.08 16.57 6.57
N GLY A 116 -12.10 16.16 7.36
CA GLY A 116 -12.26 15.11 8.35
C GLY A 116 -10.94 14.72 8.98
N ILE A 117 -10.99 13.79 9.91
CA ILE A 117 -9.84 13.32 10.68
C ILE A 117 -9.43 11.91 10.27
N SER A 118 -8.20 11.51 10.60
CA SER A 118 -7.73 10.13 10.33
C SER A 118 -8.49 9.12 11.19
N PHE A 119 -8.48 7.86 10.78
CA PHE A 119 -9.03 6.76 11.57
C PHE A 119 -8.45 6.74 13.00
N GLU A 120 -7.14 6.90 13.15
CA GLU A 120 -6.48 6.94 14.46
C GLU A 120 -6.93 8.09 15.34
N GLU A 121 -7.22 9.26 14.75
CA GLU A 121 -7.74 10.40 15.49
C GLU A 121 -9.21 10.18 15.88
N ALA A 122 -10.01 9.60 14.98
CA ALA A 122 -11.39 9.23 15.25
C ALA A 122 -11.48 8.26 16.43
N LEU A 123 -10.62 7.24 16.45
CA LEU A 123 -10.48 6.30 17.55
C LEU A 123 -10.19 6.97 18.92
N ARG A 124 -9.65 8.21 19.00
CA ARG A 124 -9.49 8.94 20.31
C ARG A 124 -10.60 9.92 20.60
N ARG A 125 -11.37 10.34 19.61
CA ARG A 125 -12.41 11.37 19.75
C ARG A 125 -13.81 10.79 19.87
N GLU A 126 -14.05 9.67 19.23
CA GLU A 126 -15.37 9.08 19.05
C GLU A 126 -15.57 7.85 19.93
N SER A 127 -16.82 7.57 20.29
CA SER A 127 -17.16 6.36 21.04
C SER A 127 -17.06 5.11 20.17
N THR A 128 -16.73 3.99 20.82
CA THR A 128 -16.67 2.65 20.23
C THR A 128 -17.92 2.32 19.42
N ASP A 129 -19.10 2.49 20.02
CA ASP A 129 -20.39 2.17 19.38
C ASP A 129 -20.61 2.99 18.10
N ARG A 130 -20.23 4.27 18.12
CA ARG A 130 -20.38 5.16 16.97
C ARG A 130 -19.47 4.74 15.82
N LEU A 131 -18.22 4.38 16.14
CA LEU A 131 -17.25 3.91 15.16
C LEU A 131 -17.65 2.55 14.56
N LEU A 132 -18.13 1.62 15.37
CA LEU A 132 -18.63 0.31 14.91
C LEU A 132 -19.86 0.48 14.01
N THR A 133 -20.83 1.28 14.44
CA THR A 133 -22.03 1.59 13.66
C THR A 133 -21.66 2.21 12.31
N ALA A 134 -20.69 3.11 12.29
CA ALA A 134 -20.22 3.73 11.05
C ALA A 134 -19.51 2.74 10.11
N LEU A 135 -18.74 1.78 10.66
CA LEU A 135 -18.14 0.70 9.86
C LEU A 135 -19.20 -0.22 9.25
N ASP A 136 -20.22 -0.60 10.03
CA ASP A 136 -21.34 -1.42 9.54
C ASP A 136 -22.13 -0.70 8.45
N THR A 137 -22.38 0.59 8.64
CA THR A 137 -23.08 1.42 7.66
C THR A 137 -22.26 1.55 6.38
N LEU A 138 -20.94 1.78 6.49
CA LEU A 138 -20.06 1.82 5.33
C LEU A 138 -20.04 0.48 4.60
N GLN A 139 -19.91 -0.65 5.30
CA GLN A 139 -19.91 -1.97 4.69
C GLN A 139 -21.20 -2.23 3.90
N GLN A 140 -22.35 -1.90 4.49
CA GLN A 140 -23.64 -2.05 3.83
C GLN A 140 -23.77 -1.14 2.59
N ALA A 141 -23.25 0.09 2.68
CA ALA A 141 -23.23 1.01 1.54
C ALA A 141 -22.35 0.48 0.40
N LEU A 142 -21.15 -0.02 0.70
CA LEU A 142 -20.25 -0.59 -0.32
C LEU A 142 -20.85 -1.84 -0.97
N ARG A 143 -21.51 -2.72 -0.19
CA ARG A 143 -22.26 -3.86 -0.74
C ARG A 143 -23.37 -3.43 -1.68
N THR A 144 -24.13 -2.39 -1.32
CA THR A 144 -25.22 -1.85 -2.16
C THR A 144 -24.70 -1.28 -3.47
N LEU A 145 -23.51 -0.67 -3.44
CA LEU A 145 -22.83 -0.13 -4.63
C LEU A 145 -22.13 -1.21 -5.48
N GLU A 146 -22.14 -2.48 -5.02
CA GLU A 146 -21.31 -3.56 -5.54
C GLU A 146 -19.84 -3.11 -5.66
N PHE A 147 -19.31 -2.47 -4.62
CA PHE A 147 -17.98 -1.90 -4.61
C PHE A 147 -17.08 -2.65 -3.63
N ALA A 148 -15.96 -3.16 -4.12
CA ALA A 148 -14.90 -3.75 -3.34
C ALA A 148 -13.67 -2.84 -3.41
N HIS A 149 -13.21 -2.33 -2.28
CA HIS A 149 -12.03 -1.51 -2.17
C HIS A 149 -10.73 -2.33 -2.34
N ASN A 150 -10.71 -3.58 -1.88
CA ASN A 150 -9.60 -4.53 -1.89
C ASN A 150 -8.31 -4.04 -1.19
N ASN A 151 -8.41 -2.99 -0.39
CA ASN A 151 -7.27 -2.40 0.35
C ASN A 151 -7.81 -1.54 1.52
N LEU A 152 -8.87 -1.99 2.18
CA LEU A 152 -9.40 -1.29 3.35
C LEU A 152 -8.44 -1.49 4.53
N ARG A 153 -8.07 -0.37 5.14
CA ARG A 153 -7.16 -0.30 6.27
C ARG A 153 -7.27 1.10 6.90
N PRO A 154 -6.86 1.31 8.16
CA PRO A 154 -7.02 2.59 8.86
C PRO A 154 -6.56 3.82 8.06
N ARG A 155 -5.39 3.75 7.40
CA ARG A 155 -4.84 4.86 6.58
C ARG A 155 -5.59 5.17 5.28
N ASN A 156 -6.46 4.25 4.83
CA ASN A 156 -7.30 4.40 3.66
C ASN A 156 -8.75 4.75 4.05
N LEU A 157 -8.99 5.10 5.32
CA LEU A 157 -10.28 5.55 5.81
C LEU A 157 -10.14 6.94 6.42
N ARG A 158 -11.15 7.77 6.19
CA ARG A 158 -11.27 9.09 6.78
C ARG A 158 -12.58 9.23 7.51
N TRP A 159 -12.53 9.74 8.72
CA TRP A 159 -13.73 10.05 9.51
C TRP A 159 -14.22 11.45 9.14
N VAL A 160 -15.44 11.53 8.63
CA VAL A 160 -16.06 12.75 8.10
C VAL A 160 -17.44 12.88 8.74
N GLY A 161 -17.60 13.87 9.63
CA GLY A 161 -18.83 14.06 10.39
C GLY A 161 -19.13 12.90 11.34
N ASP A 162 -19.89 11.92 10.87
CA ASP A 162 -20.35 10.75 11.60
C ASP A 162 -20.11 9.42 10.87
N ARG A 163 -19.36 9.45 9.77
CA ARG A 163 -19.14 8.29 8.91
C ARG A 163 -17.70 8.14 8.44
N PHE A 164 -17.37 6.93 8.01
CA PHE A 164 -16.13 6.65 7.32
C PHE A 164 -16.29 6.83 5.81
N ILE A 165 -15.36 7.56 5.19
CA ILE A 165 -15.18 7.64 3.74
C ILE A 165 -13.90 6.90 3.38
N PRO A 166 -13.96 5.87 2.53
CA PRO A 166 -12.78 5.20 2.03
C PRO A 166 -12.04 6.08 1.04
N LEU A 167 -10.73 5.92 0.96
CA LEU A 167 -9.83 6.67 0.10
C LEU A 167 -8.83 5.74 -0.58
N ARG A 168 -8.25 6.17 -1.71
CA ARG A 168 -7.22 5.46 -2.48
C ARG A 168 -7.77 4.22 -3.18
N TYR A 169 -8.63 4.45 -4.16
CA TYR A 169 -9.31 3.41 -4.93
C TYR A 169 -8.43 2.69 -5.96
N HIS A 170 -7.11 2.69 -5.78
CA HIS A 170 -6.18 2.11 -6.73
C HIS A 170 -6.39 0.60 -6.92
N ASP A 171 -6.73 -0.12 -5.85
CA ASP A 171 -7.03 -1.56 -5.89
C ASP A 171 -8.53 -1.87 -6.02
N ALA A 172 -9.36 -0.82 -6.00
CA ALA A 172 -10.79 -0.98 -5.93
C ALA A 172 -11.38 -1.45 -7.27
N ARG A 173 -12.44 -2.26 -7.15
CA ARG A 173 -13.15 -2.87 -8.26
C ARG A 173 -14.63 -2.87 -7.96
N PHE A 174 -15.43 -2.89 -9.02
CA PHE A 174 -16.85 -3.15 -8.88
C PHE A 174 -17.14 -4.63 -9.09
N GLY A 175 -18.07 -5.16 -8.32
CA GLY A 175 -18.28 -6.58 -8.09
C GLY A 175 -17.45 -7.08 -6.91
N HIS A 176 -17.88 -8.22 -6.35
CA HIS A 176 -17.22 -8.90 -5.24
C HIS A 176 -17.02 -8.09 -3.95
N PRO A 177 -18.03 -7.35 -3.44
CA PRO A 177 -17.90 -6.61 -2.18
C PRO A 177 -17.55 -7.50 -0.97
N GLU A 178 -17.79 -8.80 -1.04
CA GLU A 178 -17.35 -9.80 -0.05
C GLU A 178 -15.83 -9.86 0.15
N ASN A 179 -15.03 -9.39 -0.82
CA ASN A 179 -13.57 -9.36 -0.69
C ASN A 179 -13.07 -8.48 0.46
N ASP A 180 -13.86 -7.47 0.83
CA ASP A 180 -13.50 -6.55 1.92
C ASP A 180 -13.94 -7.08 3.29
N GLU A 181 -14.68 -8.19 3.38
CA GLU A 181 -15.19 -8.72 4.66
C GLU A 181 -14.08 -8.89 5.72
N PRO A 182 -12.93 -9.52 5.39
CA PRO A 182 -11.85 -9.67 6.37
C PRO A 182 -11.28 -8.32 6.81
N SER A 183 -11.20 -7.36 5.89
CA SER A 183 -10.70 -6.02 6.21
C SER A 183 -11.65 -5.26 7.14
N PHE A 184 -12.97 -5.43 6.98
CA PHE A 184 -13.94 -4.87 7.91
C PHE A 184 -13.87 -5.53 9.29
N GLU A 185 -13.67 -6.85 9.36
CA GLU A 185 -13.43 -7.55 10.64
C GLU A 185 -12.19 -7.02 11.36
N ASP A 186 -11.08 -6.84 10.64
CA ASP A 186 -9.84 -6.26 11.18
C ASP A 186 -10.04 -4.84 11.71
N LEU A 187 -10.78 -4.00 10.98
CA LEU A 187 -11.10 -2.64 11.38
C LEU A 187 -11.95 -2.60 12.65
N ARG A 188 -12.96 -3.47 12.77
CA ARG A 188 -13.77 -3.58 13.99
C ARG A 188 -12.94 -4.06 15.17
N ALA A 189 -12.06 -5.04 14.96
CA ALA A 189 -11.14 -5.52 15.97
C ALA A 189 -10.20 -4.41 16.47
N GLU A 190 -9.70 -3.53 15.58
CA GLU A 190 -8.91 -2.36 15.95
C GLU A 190 -9.72 -1.36 16.81
N VAL A 191 -10.97 -1.08 16.46
CA VAL A 191 -11.85 -0.20 17.27
C VAL A 191 -12.05 -0.78 18.67
N LEU A 192 -12.36 -2.07 18.76
CA LEU A 192 -12.60 -2.75 20.03
C LEU A 192 -11.34 -2.80 20.90
N ARG A 193 -10.16 -3.08 20.32
CA ARG A 193 -8.88 -3.12 21.05
C ARG A 193 -8.57 -1.82 21.79
N ARG A 194 -8.96 -0.67 21.23
CA ARG A 194 -8.69 0.63 21.83
C ARG A 194 -9.72 1.04 22.89
N SER A 195 -10.88 0.42 22.87
CA SER A 195 -12.01 0.72 23.76
C SER A 195 -11.79 0.20 25.18
N ASP A 196 -10.70 -0.52 25.41
CA ASP A 196 -10.33 -1.12 26.69
C ASP A 196 -9.12 -0.39 27.30
N PRO A 197 -9.33 0.72 28.03
CA PRO A 197 -8.25 1.38 28.76
C PRO A 197 -7.97 0.58 30.04
N MET A 198 -7.09 -0.42 29.96
CA MET A 198 -6.67 -1.32 31.04
C MET A 198 -7.78 -2.22 31.63
N GLN A 199 -7.91 -3.44 31.09
CA GLN A 199 -8.06 -4.63 31.92
C GLN A 199 -6.92 -5.61 31.65
N VAL A 200 -5.95 -5.64 32.57
CA VAL A 200 -5.36 -6.90 33.00
C VAL A 200 -6.39 -7.51 33.96
N SER A 201 -7.26 -8.40 33.48
CA SER A 201 -7.97 -9.34 34.34
C SER A 201 -8.54 -10.48 33.53
N ASP A 202 -8.13 -11.69 33.90
CA ASP A 202 -8.72 -12.95 33.51
C ASP A 202 -10.22 -12.96 33.85
N VAL A 203 -11.08 -13.22 32.85
CA VAL A 203 -12.06 -14.33 32.81
C VAL A 203 -12.94 -14.17 31.54
N GLU A 204 -12.65 -15.07 30.60
CA GLU A 204 -13.55 -15.69 29.60
C GLU A 204 -14.34 -14.79 28.64
N MET A 205 -13.60 -14.09 27.78
CA MET A 205 -13.98 -14.14 26.35
C MET A 205 -13.91 -15.61 25.89
N HIS A 206 -14.85 -16.03 25.05
CA HIS A 206 -14.51 -17.02 24.02
C HIS A 206 -13.57 -16.32 23.03
N TYR A 207 -12.35 -16.07 23.51
CA TYR A 207 -11.16 -16.08 22.70
C TYR A 207 -11.27 -17.36 21.88
N ASN A 208 -11.53 -17.24 20.58
CA ASN A 208 -10.75 -18.10 19.70
C ASN A 208 -9.39 -17.41 19.74
N PRO A 209 -8.44 -17.82 20.61
CA PRO A 209 -7.08 -17.34 20.42
C PRO A 209 -6.78 -17.59 18.96
N LEU A 210 -6.12 -16.64 18.28
CA LEU A 210 -5.22 -17.02 17.20
C LEU A 210 -4.62 -18.33 17.67
N ARG A 211 -5.03 -19.45 17.08
CA ARG A 211 -4.56 -20.76 17.53
C ARG A 211 -3.07 -20.55 17.58
N ARG A 212 -2.45 -20.66 18.77
CA ARG A 212 -1.00 -20.53 18.89
C ARG A 212 -0.47 -21.35 17.73
N LEU A 213 0.27 -20.75 16.83
CA LEU A 213 0.90 -21.50 15.76
C LEU A 213 1.78 -22.52 16.49
N THR A 214 1.26 -23.74 16.61
CA THR A 214 1.81 -24.77 17.49
C THR A 214 2.63 -25.71 16.65
N GLY A 215 3.77 -26.15 17.18
CA GLY A 215 4.67 -27.05 16.46
C GLY A 215 5.91 -26.37 15.89
N HIS A 216 5.97 -25.03 15.95
CA HIS A 216 7.10 -24.23 15.52
C HIS A 216 8.04 -23.88 16.69
N LEU A 217 9.33 -23.77 16.41
CA LEU A 217 10.36 -23.33 17.35
C LEU A 217 10.27 -21.82 17.59
N TRP A 218 9.94 -21.05 16.55
CA TRP A 218 9.73 -19.61 16.61
C TRP A 218 8.65 -19.17 15.62
N THR A 219 7.98 -18.08 15.94
CA THR A 219 6.90 -17.50 15.10
C THR A 219 7.09 -15.99 15.05
N GLY A 220 7.10 -15.43 13.85
CA GLY A 220 7.16 -14.00 13.59
C GLY A 220 5.80 -13.32 13.69
N GLN A 221 5.73 -12.08 13.22
CA GLN A 221 4.50 -11.30 13.21
C GLN A 221 3.64 -11.66 11.98
N LEU A 222 2.32 -11.60 12.12
CA LEU A 222 1.42 -11.69 10.99
C LEU A 222 1.61 -10.48 10.09
N SER A 223 2.09 -10.72 8.87
CA SER A 223 2.23 -9.69 7.83
C SER A 223 1.53 -10.14 6.56
N GLU A 224 0.61 -9.31 6.09
CA GLU A 224 -0.20 -9.54 4.89
C GLU A 224 -0.95 -10.89 4.88
N GLY A 225 -1.25 -11.48 6.04
CA GLY A 225 -1.96 -12.77 6.13
C GLY A 225 -1.05 -14.01 6.13
N LEU A 226 0.27 -13.83 6.20
CA LEU A 226 1.25 -14.90 6.41
C LEU A 226 2.09 -14.63 7.65
N VAL A 227 2.52 -15.69 8.33
CA VAL A 227 3.42 -15.64 9.48
C VAL A 227 4.68 -16.42 9.14
N CYS A 228 5.84 -15.77 9.26
CA CYS A 228 7.12 -16.44 9.19
C CYS A 228 7.27 -17.37 10.41
N VAL A 229 7.59 -18.64 10.18
CA VAL A 229 7.78 -19.63 11.25
C VAL A 229 9.12 -20.31 11.10
N GLU A 230 9.72 -20.68 12.22
CA GLU A 230 10.94 -21.47 12.27
C GLU A 230 10.61 -22.86 12.82
N ASP A 231 10.99 -23.89 12.07
CA ASP A 231 10.96 -25.28 12.47
C ASP A 231 12.38 -25.84 12.58
N LYS A 232 12.51 -27.09 13.04
CA LYS A 232 13.81 -27.79 13.10
C LYS A 232 14.53 -27.86 11.75
N SER A 233 13.80 -27.78 10.64
CA SER A 233 14.33 -27.85 9.28
C SER A 233 14.65 -26.50 8.66
N GLY A 234 14.27 -25.37 9.30
CA GLY A 234 14.48 -24.03 8.77
C GLY A 234 13.24 -23.13 8.91
N TYR A 235 13.23 -22.04 8.15
CA TYR A 235 12.17 -21.04 8.09
C TYR A 235 11.17 -21.35 6.98
N GLY A 236 9.90 -21.05 7.22
CA GLY A 236 8.80 -21.20 6.28
C GLY A 236 7.68 -20.21 6.60
N PHE A 237 6.52 -20.39 5.97
CA PHE A 237 5.37 -19.52 6.18
C PHE A 237 4.08 -20.31 6.33
N VAL A 238 3.29 -19.91 7.32
CA VAL A 238 1.95 -20.43 7.57
C VAL A 238 0.93 -19.30 7.44
N ASP A 239 -0.32 -19.65 7.14
CA ASP A 239 -1.42 -18.71 7.23
C ASP A 239 -1.93 -18.55 8.69
N ALA A 240 -2.91 -17.68 8.87
CA ALA A 240 -3.52 -17.41 10.18
C ALA A 240 -4.17 -18.65 10.83
N GLU A 241 -4.47 -19.69 10.06
CA GLU A 241 -5.00 -20.97 10.55
C GLU A 241 -3.91 -22.03 10.81
N ASN A 242 -2.63 -21.65 10.79
CA ASN A 242 -1.46 -22.53 10.93
C ASN A 242 -1.31 -23.56 9.79
N ARG A 243 -1.88 -23.28 8.60
CA ARG A 243 -1.68 -24.13 7.42
C ARG A 243 -0.39 -23.71 6.73
N VAL A 244 0.45 -24.69 6.40
CA VAL A 244 1.71 -24.44 5.70
C VAL A 244 1.43 -23.92 4.30
N VAL A 245 1.88 -22.70 4.02
CA VAL A 245 1.84 -22.07 2.69
C VAL A 245 3.18 -22.26 2.01
N ILE A 246 4.28 -22.04 2.74
CA ILE A 246 5.64 -22.26 2.28
C ILE A 246 6.32 -23.19 3.29
N PRO A 247 6.76 -24.39 2.87
CA PRO A 247 7.44 -25.34 3.75
C PRO A 247 8.66 -24.72 4.43
N ALA A 248 8.91 -25.15 5.68
CA ALA A 248 10.01 -24.66 6.49
C ALA A 248 11.38 -25.25 6.07
N THR A 249 11.84 -24.87 4.87
CA THR A 249 13.08 -25.37 4.24
C THR A 249 14.07 -24.26 3.93
N LEU A 250 13.76 -23.01 4.29
CA LEU A 250 14.64 -21.86 4.09
C LEU A 250 15.64 -21.77 5.25
N ARG A 251 16.84 -21.29 4.99
CA ARG A 251 17.81 -21.02 6.06
C ARG A 251 17.40 -19.82 6.90
N TRP A 252 16.78 -18.84 6.27
CA TRP A 252 16.23 -17.64 6.90
C TRP A 252 15.15 -17.03 5.99
N ALA A 253 14.16 -16.37 6.59
CA ALA A 253 13.19 -15.60 5.84
C ALA A 253 12.74 -14.36 6.62
N GLY A 254 12.53 -13.25 5.91
CA GLY A 254 11.95 -12.03 6.45
C GLY A 254 10.43 -11.98 6.24
N ASP A 255 9.77 -11.01 6.87
CA ASP A 255 8.33 -10.84 6.72
C ASP A 255 7.94 -10.39 5.30
N PHE A 256 6.69 -10.69 4.93
CA PHE A 256 6.12 -10.25 3.66
C PHE A 256 5.83 -8.75 3.65
N HIS A 257 6.25 -8.06 2.59
CA HIS A 257 5.92 -6.67 2.29
C HIS A 257 5.68 -6.48 0.79
N GLU A 258 4.54 -5.87 0.43
CA GLU A 258 4.04 -5.75 -0.94
C GLU A 258 3.97 -7.10 -1.68
N GLY A 259 3.59 -8.17 -0.98
CA GLY A 259 3.49 -9.52 -1.53
C GLY A 259 4.81 -10.23 -1.79
N ARG A 260 5.93 -9.75 -1.22
CA ARG A 260 7.26 -10.38 -1.36
C ARG A 260 7.97 -10.52 -0.02
N ALA A 261 8.81 -11.54 0.09
CA ALA A 261 9.68 -11.74 1.22
C ALA A 261 11.11 -12.04 0.77
N LYS A 262 12.09 -11.53 1.52
CA LYS A 262 13.49 -11.94 1.38
C LYS A 262 13.64 -13.33 1.98
N ALA A 263 14.29 -14.23 1.28
CA ALA A 263 14.51 -15.60 1.73
C ALA A 263 15.93 -16.05 1.41
N GLU A 264 16.50 -16.84 2.31
CA GLU A 264 17.85 -17.39 2.19
C GLU A 264 17.77 -18.92 2.13
N THR A 265 18.58 -19.50 1.26
CA THR A 265 18.86 -20.95 1.18
C THR A 265 20.35 -21.19 1.40
N ASP A 266 20.77 -22.46 1.38
CA ASP A 266 22.20 -22.81 1.45
C ASP A 266 23.04 -22.22 0.31
N THR A 267 22.42 -21.83 -0.81
CA THR A 267 23.10 -21.30 -1.99
C THR A 267 23.18 -19.77 -2.03
N GLY A 268 22.38 -19.09 -1.21
CA GLY A 268 22.33 -17.62 -1.16
C GLY A 268 20.94 -17.07 -0.85
N MET A 269 20.83 -15.75 -0.96
CA MET A 269 19.60 -14.98 -0.77
C MET A 269 18.88 -14.71 -2.08
N GLY A 270 17.55 -14.66 -2.01
CA GLY A 270 16.66 -14.35 -3.11
C GLY A 270 15.37 -13.70 -2.61
N LEU A 271 14.42 -13.52 -3.54
CA LEU A 271 13.12 -12.91 -3.27
C LEU A 271 12.02 -13.87 -3.69
N ILE A 272 11.08 -14.15 -2.80
CA ILE A 272 9.95 -15.04 -3.05
C ILE A 272 8.63 -14.26 -3.09
N ASP A 273 7.67 -14.79 -3.86
CA ASP A 273 6.27 -14.37 -3.79
C ASP A 273 5.52 -15.09 -2.65
N ARG A 274 4.24 -14.76 -2.49
CA ARG A 274 3.35 -15.33 -1.46
C ARG A 274 3.06 -16.82 -1.64
N GLN A 275 3.34 -17.37 -2.82
CA GLN A 275 3.22 -18.80 -3.12
C GLN A 275 4.55 -19.53 -2.90
N GLY A 276 5.61 -18.82 -2.50
CA GLY A 276 6.96 -19.36 -2.32
C GLY A 276 7.74 -19.51 -3.63
N GLN A 277 7.26 -18.96 -4.74
CA GLN A 277 8.00 -18.98 -6.00
C GLN A 277 9.08 -17.90 -6.00
N TRP A 278 10.25 -18.23 -6.51
CA TRP A 278 11.36 -17.29 -6.62
C TRP A 278 11.09 -16.25 -7.71
N ILE A 279 10.92 -15.00 -7.29
CA ILE A 279 10.96 -13.83 -8.16
C ILE A 279 12.41 -13.52 -8.53
N ILE A 280 13.31 -13.60 -7.53
CA ILE A 280 14.76 -13.49 -7.71
C ILE A 280 15.39 -14.76 -7.14
N PRO A 281 16.10 -15.56 -7.95
CA PRO A 281 16.70 -16.82 -7.49
C PRO A 281 17.68 -16.63 -6.32
N PRO A 282 17.81 -17.62 -5.42
CA PRO A 282 18.63 -17.53 -4.20
C PRO A 282 20.11 -17.81 -4.48
N ILE A 283 20.73 -16.95 -5.31
CA ILE A 283 22.12 -17.07 -5.76
C ILE A 283 22.97 -15.82 -5.42
N TYR A 284 22.40 -14.91 -4.62
CA TYR A 284 23.01 -13.64 -4.27
C TYR A 284 23.51 -13.66 -2.83
N GLU A 285 24.58 -12.94 -2.55
CA GLU A 285 25.13 -12.84 -1.19
C GLU A 285 24.25 -11.97 -0.29
N ILE A 286 23.71 -10.90 -0.86
CA ILE A 286 22.84 -9.95 -0.17
C ILE A 286 21.71 -9.58 -1.11
N ILE A 287 20.50 -9.52 -0.55
CA ILE A 287 19.36 -8.90 -1.18
C ILE A 287 18.83 -7.79 -0.28
N ASP A 288 18.84 -6.57 -0.80
CA ASP A 288 18.31 -5.39 -0.15
C ASP A 288 17.04 -4.98 -0.90
N TYR A 289 15.91 -5.22 -0.24
CA TYR A 289 14.60 -4.91 -0.77
C TYR A 289 14.02 -3.74 0.02
N ASP A 290 13.79 -2.65 -0.69
CA ASP A 290 13.10 -1.48 -0.15
C ASP A 290 11.62 -1.55 -0.57
N PRO A 291 10.69 -1.79 0.37
CA PRO A 291 9.27 -1.86 0.07
C PRO A 291 8.65 -0.48 -0.18
N VAL A 292 9.30 0.62 0.20
CA VAL A 292 8.85 1.99 -0.12
C VAL A 292 9.22 2.32 -1.55
N GLU A 293 10.44 1.97 -1.96
CA GLU A 293 10.97 2.26 -3.29
C GLU A 293 10.80 1.10 -4.30
N SER A 294 10.10 0.02 -3.93
CA SER A 294 9.85 -1.22 -4.70
C SER A 294 11.05 -1.67 -5.57
N ASN A 295 12.26 -1.44 -5.08
CA ASN A 295 13.52 -1.68 -5.78
C ASN A 295 14.29 -2.75 -5.02
N VAL A 296 14.96 -3.61 -5.77
CA VAL A 296 15.75 -4.69 -5.21
C VAL A 296 17.19 -4.53 -5.64
N PHE A 297 18.10 -4.33 -4.69
CA PHE A 297 19.52 -4.38 -4.95
C PHE A 297 20.06 -5.73 -4.51
N VAL A 298 20.73 -6.41 -5.42
CA VAL A 298 21.38 -7.68 -5.14
C VAL A 298 22.89 -7.51 -5.19
N ARG A 299 23.60 -8.23 -4.31
CA ARG A 299 25.06 -8.31 -4.33
C ARG A 299 25.50 -9.71 -4.75
N LYS A 300 26.43 -9.79 -5.70
CA LYS A 300 27.09 -11.04 -6.12
C LYS A 300 28.55 -10.78 -6.40
N GLU A 301 29.44 -11.56 -5.80
CA GLU A 301 30.90 -11.45 -5.96
C GLU A 301 31.40 -10.04 -5.63
N GLY A 302 30.83 -9.41 -4.59
CA GLY A 302 31.14 -8.04 -4.18
C GLY A 302 30.58 -6.92 -5.08
N LEU A 303 29.96 -7.25 -6.21
CA LEU A 303 29.35 -6.30 -7.13
C LEU A 303 27.83 -6.21 -6.93
N TRP A 304 27.25 -5.06 -7.25
CA TRP A 304 25.83 -4.79 -7.05
C TRP A 304 25.09 -4.67 -8.38
N ALA A 305 23.87 -5.19 -8.41
CA ALA A 305 22.95 -5.00 -9.51
C ALA A 305 21.56 -4.61 -9.00
N GLU A 306 20.87 -3.78 -9.76
CA GLU A 306 19.49 -3.40 -9.50
C GLU A 306 18.54 -4.32 -10.26
N PHE A 307 17.48 -4.72 -9.58
CA PHE A 307 16.37 -5.51 -10.08
C PHE A 307 15.08 -4.74 -9.83
N ASP A 308 14.17 -4.79 -10.79
CA ASP A 308 12.83 -4.27 -10.58
C ASP A 308 11.99 -5.19 -9.68
N TYR A 309 10.82 -4.70 -9.33
CA TYR A 309 9.84 -5.42 -8.51
C TYR A 309 9.36 -6.76 -9.12
N LEU A 310 9.57 -7.00 -10.42
CA LEU A 310 9.24 -8.27 -11.10
C LEU A 310 10.43 -9.23 -11.16
N GLY A 311 11.58 -8.88 -10.57
CA GLY A 311 12.79 -9.68 -10.63
C GLY A 311 13.53 -9.55 -11.96
N ARG A 312 13.27 -8.51 -12.77
CA ARG A 312 14.03 -8.24 -13.99
C ARG A 312 15.22 -7.37 -13.66
N ARG A 313 16.40 -7.83 -14.07
CA ARG A 313 17.65 -7.10 -13.90
C ARG A 313 17.61 -5.79 -14.70
N GLN A 314 17.80 -4.67 -14.02
CA GLN A 314 17.82 -3.31 -14.57
C GLN A 314 19.25 -2.79 -14.79
N SER A 315 20.23 -3.28 -14.01
CA SER A 315 21.63 -2.91 -14.18
C SER A 315 22.56 -4.11 -14.28
N GLU A 316 23.72 -3.92 -14.91
CA GLU A 316 24.83 -4.88 -14.79
C GLU A 316 25.44 -4.82 -13.39
N LEU A 317 26.20 -5.87 -13.04
CA LEU A 317 26.94 -5.93 -11.78
C LEU A 317 28.07 -4.90 -11.81
N GLY A 318 28.06 -3.96 -10.87
CA GLY A 318 29.07 -2.90 -10.78
C GLY A 318 29.33 -2.46 -9.34
N GLU A 319 30.32 -1.58 -9.17
CA GLU A 319 30.61 -0.99 -7.85
C GLU A 319 29.49 -0.01 -7.46
N ARG A 320 28.87 -0.25 -6.30
CA ARG A 320 27.90 0.68 -5.69
C ARG A 320 28.62 1.45 -4.60
N SER A 321 28.73 2.77 -4.75
CA SER A 321 29.14 3.65 -3.66
C SER A 321 28.16 3.46 -2.51
N ALA A 322 28.64 3.14 -1.31
CA ALA A 322 27.80 3.02 -0.12
C ALA A 322 26.96 4.30 0.01
N ARG A 323 25.63 4.19 -0.09
CA ARG A 323 24.77 5.27 0.38
C ARG A 323 24.89 5.28 1.92
N PRO A 324 25.08 6.45 2.54
CA PRO A 324 25.23 6.59 3.98
C PRO A 324 23.99 6.13 4.76
#